data_AF-A0A090QCG4-F1
#
_entry.id   AF-A0A090QCG4-F1
#
_cell.length_a   1.000
_cell.length_b   1.000
_cell.length_c   1.000
_cell.angle_alpha   90.00
_cell.angle_beta   90.00
_cell.angle_gamma   90.00
#
_symmetry.space_group_name_H-M   'P 1'
#
loop_
_entity.id
_entity.type
_entity.pdbx_description
1 polymer ?
#
loop_
_entity_poly.entity_id
_entity_poly.type
_entity_poly.pdbx_seq_one_letter_code
_entity_poly.pdbx_strand_id
1 'polypeptide(L)'
;MNNAIIIAITMVVTLAIVIFFFYYLSIIKKRDAKTIDADWHHFQNAVKHHRIQAIEKYGTQLIWNEHITVEQVKEMSAVMKKLEKSHPELNELKLVIYNKRKDWSKKYPRHYGGNPYL
;
A
#
# COMPACT_ATOMS: atom_id res chain seq x y z
N MET A 1 24.52 38.20 -0.14
CA MET A 1 24.41 37.06 -1.07
C MET A 1 23.47 37.46 -2.19
N ASN A 2 23.83 37.26 -3.47
CA ASN A 2 23.02 37.75 -4.60
C ASN A 2 21.70 36.96 -4.71
N ASN A 3 20.57 37.64 -4.92
CA ASN A 3 19.25 37.03 -5.12
C ASN A 3 19.26 35.98 -6.24
N ALA A 4 20.05 36.18 -7.29
CA ALA A 4 20.22 35.21 -8.37
C ALA A 4 20.84 33.89 -7.87
N ILE A 5 21.81 33.96 -6.94
CA ILE A 5 22.46 32.78 -6.35
C ILE A 5 21.47 32.03 -5.45
N ILE A 6 20.63 32.74 -4.69
CA ILE A 6 19.59 32.13 -3.85
C ILE A 6 18.61 31.33 -4.72
N ILE A 7 18.13 31.92 -5.82
CA ILE A 7 17.18 31.25 -6.75
C ILE A 7 17.82 30.02 -7.40
N ALA A 8 19.08 30.10 -7.82
CA ALA A 8 19.78 28.96 -8.41
C ALA A 8 19.91 27.80 -7.40
N ILE A 9 20.29 28.09 -6.16
CA ILE A 9 20.41 27.08 -5.10
C ILE A 9 19.05 26.44 -4.79
N THR A 10 17.98 27.23 -4.64
CA THR A 10 16.64 26.68 -4.35
C THR A 10 16.12 25.80 -5.48
N MET A 11 16.38 26.14 -6.74
CA MET A 11 16.03 25.31 -7.89
C MET A 11 16.77 23.96 -7.85
N VAL A 12 18.08 23.97 -7.60
CA VAL A 12 18.89 22.74 -7.50
C VAL A 12 18.41 21.85 -6.35
N VAL A 13 18.14 22.42 -5.17
CA VAL A 13 17.64 21.66 -4.02
C VAL A 13 16.27 21.05 -4.32
N THR A 14 15.37 21.81 -4.96
CA THR A 14 14.06 21.30 -5.34
C THR A 14 14.16 20.13 -6.33
N LEU A 15 15.02 20.25 -7.34
CA LEU A 15 15.28 19.17 -8.31
C LEU A 15 15.88 17.94 -7.63
N ALA A 16 16.82 18.12 -6.70
CA ALA A 16 17.42 17.02 -5.96
C ALA A 16 16.37 16.25 -5.11
N ILE A 17 15.46 16.97 -4.45
CA ILE A 17 14.34 16.36 -3.69
C ILE A 17 13.46 15.52 -4.61
N VAL A 18 13.11 16.04 -5.79
CA VAL A 18 12.28 15.33 -6.76
C VAL A 18 12.98 14.05 -7.25
N ILE A 19 14.25 14.13 -7.63
CA ILE A 19 15.03 12.97 -8.07
C ILE A 19 15.11 11.91 -6.97
N PHE A 20 15.41 12.33 -5.74
CA PHE A 20 15.46 11.43 -4.59
C PHE A 20 14.12 10.72 -4.36
N PHE A 21 13.01 11.46 -4.47
CA PHE A 21 11.67 10.90 -4.32
C PHE A 21 11.36 9.83 -5.39
N PHE A 22 11.64 10.12 -6.67
CA PHE A 22 11.46 9.14 -7.74
C PHE A 22 12.35 7.90 -7.58
N TYR A 23 13.59 8.08 -7.16
CA TYR A 23 14.50 6.97 -6.87
C TYR A 23 13.98 6.09 -5.73
N TYR A 24 13.54 6.70 -4.63
CA TYR A 24 12.97 5.99 -3.49
C TYR A 24 11.71 5.19 -3.87
N LEU A 25 10.79 5.79 -4.64
CA LEU A 25 9.61 5.10 -5.15
C LEU A 25 9.96 3.90 -6.04
N SER A 26 10.99 4.03 -6.90
CA SER A 26 11.48 2.93 -7.74
C SER A 26 11.97 1.73 -6.91
N ILE A 27 12.65 1.97 -5.79
CA ILE A 27 13.08 0.90 -4.88
C ILE A 27 11.88 0.20 -4.24
N ILE A 28 10.90 0.97 -3.77
CA ILE A 28 9.68 0.41 -3.15
C ILE A 28 8.97 -0.52 -4.13
N LYS A 29 8.72 -0.06 -5.38
CA LYS A 29 8.08 -0.89 -6.41
C LYS A 29 8.80 -2.22 -6.63
N LYS A 30 10.14 -2.19 -6.72
CA LYS A 30 10.95 -3.41 -6.89
C LYS A 30 10.86 -4.35 -5.69
N ARG A 31 10.77 -3.82 -4.48
CA ARG A 31 10.61 -4.62 -3.26
C ARG A 31 9.21 -5.24 -3.21
N ASP A 32 8.19 -4.44 -3.44
CA ASP A 32 6.79 -4.83 -3.38
C ASP A 32 6.48 -5.97 -4.37
N ALA A 33 7.06 -5.91 -5.58
CA ALA A 33 6.98 -6.98 -6.57
C ALA A 33 7.60 -8.30 -6.09
N LYS A 34 8.64 -8.24 -5.25
CA LYS A 34 9.35 -9.43 -4.76
C LYS A 34 8.74 -10.03 -3.51
N THR A 35 8.10 -9.22 -2.66
CA THR A 35 7.60 -9.66 -1.35
C THR A 35 6.12 -10.03 -1.36
N ILE A 36 5.35 -9.63 -2.37
CA ILE A 36 3.88 -9.81 -2.40
C ILE A 36 3.44 -11.24 -2.06
N ASP A 37 4.06 -12.26 -2.66
CA ASP A 37 3.69 -13.66 -2.43
C ASP A 37 4.01 -14.13 -1.00
N ALA A 38 5.16 -13.70 -0.47
CA ALA A 38 5.58 -14.04 0.88
C ALA A 38 4.71 -13.33 1.93
N ASP A 39 4.44 -12.04 1.73
CA ASP A 39 3.56 -11.24 2.59
C ASP A 39 2.13 -11.80 2.59
N TRP A 40 1.67 -12.26 1.42
CA TRP A 40 0.37 -12.91 1.26
C TRP A 40 0.30 -14.22 2.05
N HIS A 41 1.29 -15.08 1.90
CA HIS A 41 1.38 -16.33 2.65
C HIS A 41 1.46 -16.08 4.17
N HIS A 42 2.22 -15.08 4.61
CA HIS A 42 2.29 -14.70 6.02
C HIS A 42 0.96 -14.22 6.57
N PHE A 43 0.21 -13.42 5.80
CA PHE A 43 -1.14 -13.00 6.16
C PHE A 43 -2.09 -14.19 6.29
N GLN A 44 -2.14 -15.08 5.30
CA GLN A 44 -2.98 -16.29 5.35
C GLN A 44 -2.64 -17.17 6.55
N ASN A 45 -1.34 -17.34 6.84
CA ASN A 45 -0.89 -18.08 8.01
C ASN A 45 -1.30 -17.41 9.32
N ALA A 46 -1.25 -16.08 9.41
CA ALA A 46 -1.70 -15.33 10.57
C ALA A 46 -3.22 -15.46 10.79
N VAL A 47 -4.01 -15.43 9.71
CA VAL A 47 -5.46 -15.66 9.75
C VAL A 47 -5.77 -17.07 10.23
N LYS A 48 -5.12 -18.10 9.68
CA LYS A 48 -5.30 -19.50 10.07
C LYS A 48 -5.05 -19.73 11.57
N HIS A 49 -4.06 -19.05 12.13
CA HIS A 49 -3.67 -19.18 13.53
C HIS A 49 -4.25 -18.08 14.44
N HIS A 50 -5.20 -17.27 13.94
CA HIS A 50 -5.85 -16.18 14.69
C HIS A 50 -4.86 -15.20 15.37
N ARG A 51 -3.72 -14.93 14.73
CA ARG A 51 -2.67 -14.03 15.26
C ARG A 51 -2.98 -12.58 14.90
N ILE A 52 -3.82 -11.92 15.70
CA ILE A 52 -4.41 -10.60 15.36
C ILE A 52 -3.37 -9.53 15.02
N GLN A 53 -2.32 -9.36 15.83
CA GLN A 53 -1.25 -8.40 15.54
C GLN A 53 -0.51 -8.70 14.21
N ALA A 54 -0.36 -9.97 13.86
CA ALA A 54 0.26 -10.36 12.60
C ALA A 54 -0.70 -10.12 11.42
N ILE A 55 -2.01 -10.33 11.61
CA ILE A 55 -3.04 -9.98 10.63
C ILE A 55 -3.01 -8.47 10.35
N GLU A 56 -2.93 -7.65 11.39
CA GLU A 56 -2.82 -6.20 11.27
C GLU A 56 -1.57 -5.79 10.50
N LYS A 57 -0.41 -6.30 10.91
CA LYS A 57 0.89 -5.98 10.30
C LYS A 57 0.95 -6.38 8.83
N TYR A 58 0.72 -7.66 8.52
CA TYR A 58 0.83 -8.15 7.15
C TYR A 58 -0.32 -7.64 6.28
N GLY A 59 -1.52 -7.49 6.82
CA GLY A 59 -2.65 -6.90 6.10
C GLY A 59 -2.38 -5.44 5.70
N THR A 60 -1.77 -4.67 6.59
CA THR A 60 -1.36 -3.28 6.27
C THR A 60 -0.28 -3.25 5.20
N GLN A 61 0.73 -4.11 5.27
CA GLN A 61 1.76 -4.19 4.23
C GLN A 61 1.17 -4.55 2.86
N LEU A 62 0.30 -5.56 2.84
CA LEU A 62 -0.38 -6.02 1.63
C LEU A 62 -1.27 -4.95 1.00
N ILE A 63 -2.09 -4.25 1.79
CA ILE A 63 -3.04 -3.29 1.23
C ILE A 63 -2.36 -2.10 0.58
N TRP A 64 -1.12 -1.79 0.96
CA TRP A 64 -0.31 -0.73 0.34
C TRP A 64 0.59 -1.21 -0.79
N ASN A 65 0.77 -2.52 -0.95
CA ASN A 65 1.53 -3.09 -2.06
C ASN A 65 0.80 -2.79 -3.40
N GLU A 66 1.56 -2.32 -4.40
CA GLU A 66 1.01 -2.00 -5.74
C GLU A 66 0.59 -3.26 -6.52
N HIS A 67 1.16 -4.42 -6.22
CA HIS A 67 0.92 -5.69 -6.90
C HIS A 67 -0.19 -6.54 -6.27
N ILE A 68 -0.83 -6.06 -5.19
CA ILE A 68 -1.96 -6.78 -4.61
C ILE A 68 -3.12 -6.89 -5.61
N THR A 69 -3.75 -8.06 -5.70
CA THR A 69 -4.84 -8.30 -6.63
C THR A 69 -6.21 -7.93 -6.05
N VAL A 70 -7.20 -7.77 -6.93
CA VAL A 70 -8.60 -7.53 -6.54
C VAL A 70 -9.13 -8.69 -5.68
N GLU A 71 -8.73 -9.92 -6.01
CA GLU A 71 -9.10 -11.15 -5.33
C GLU A 71 -8.53 -11.18 -3.91
N GLN A 72 -7.26 -10.84 -3.74
CA GLN A 72 -6.60 -10.73 -2.43
C GLN A 72 -7.30 -9.67 -1.55
N VAL A 73 -7.62 -8.50 -2.11
CA VAL A 73 -8.36 -7.44 -1.37
C VAL A 73 -9.77 -7.90 -0.99
N LYS A 74 -10.46 -8.65 -1.85
CA LYS A 74 -11.78 -9.24 -1.53
C LYS A 74 -11.67 -10.24 -0.39
N GLU A 75 -10.66 -11.10 -0.40
CA GLU A 75 -10.43 -12.09 0.65
C GLU A 75 -10.10 -11.42 1.98
N MET A 76 -9.20 -10.43 1.99
CA MET A 76 -8.89 -9.63 3.17
C MET A 76 -10.16 -8.96 3.73
N SER A 77 -11.02 -8.42 2.86
CA SER A 77 -12.30 -7.82 3.26
C SER A 77 -13.22 -8.85 3.93
N ALA A 78 -13.27 -10.08 3.44
CA ALA A 78 -14.04 -11.16 4.06
C ALA A 78 -13.48 -11.58 5.42
N VAL A 79 -12.15 -11.63 5.56
CA VAL A 79 -11.50 -11.89 6.86
C VAL A 79 -11.86 -10.80 7.87
N MET A 80 -11.73 -9.52 7.51
CA MET A 80 -12.04 -8.41 8.40
C MET A 80 -13.50 -8.43 8.87
N LYS A 81 -14.46 -8.75 7.99
CA LYS A 81 -15.87 -8.88 8.37
C LYS A 81 -16.12 -9.93 9.45
N LYS A 82 -15.32 -11.01 9.48
CA LYS A 82 -15.43 -12.07 10.50
C LYS A 82 -14.84 -11.63 11.83
N LEU A 83 -13.76 -10.84 11.80
CA LEU A 83 -13.03 -10.40 12.99
C LEU A 83 -13.57 -9.11 13.62
N GLU A 84 -14.36 -8.34 12.87
CA GLU A 84 -14.85 -7.00 13.25
C GLU A 84 -15.48 -6.90 14.64
N LYS A 85 -16.28 -7.90 15.04
CA LYS A 85 -16.99 -7.84 16.32
C LYS A 85 -16.09 -8.09 17.52
N SER A 86 -15.00 -8.83 17.34
CA SER A 86 -14.16 -9.32 18.43
C SER A 86 -12.84 -8.55 18.55
N HIS A 87 -12.44 -7.83 17.49
CA HIS A 87 -11.12 -7.19 17.38
C HIS A 87 -11.23 -5.75 16.86
N PRO A 88 -11.65 -4.79 17.70
CA PRO A 88 -11.75 -3.37 17.31
C PRO A 88 -10.42 -2.76 16.88
N GLU A 89 -9.28 -3.31 17.31
CA GLU A 89 -7.93 -2.94 16.89
C GLU A 89 -7.73 -3.06 15.36
N LEU A 90 -8.49 -3.93 14.68
CA LEU A 90 -8.41 -4.10 13.23
C LEU A 90 -9.26 -3.08 12.43
N ASN A 91 -9.93 -2.14 13.09
CA ASN A 91 -10.88 -1.25 12.43
C ASN A 91 -10.23 -0.33 11.38
N GLU A 92 -9.00 0.14 11.65
CA GLU A 92 -8.26 0.95 10.68
C GLU A 92 -7.93 0.14 9.41
N LEU A 93 -7.36 -1.05 9.57
CA LEU A 93 -7.07 -1.95 8.45
C LEU A 93 -8.33 -2.26 7.65
N LYS A 94 -9.46 -2.53 8.32
CA LYS A 94 -10.76 -2.72 7.68
C LYS A 94 -11.16 -1.52 6.81
N LEU A 95 -11.04 -0.31 7.34
CA LEU A 95 -11.40 0.91 6.60
C LEU A 95 -10.53 1.08 5.35
N VAL A 96 -9.23 0.84 5.47
CA VAL A 96 -8.29 0.95 4.33
C VAL A 96 -8.63 -0.09 3.26
N ILE A 97 -8.88 -1.35 3.65
CA ILE A 97 -9.31 -2.42 2.73
C ILE A 97 -10.63 -2.04 2.04
N TYR A 98 -11.61 -1.56 2.80
CA TYR A 98 -12.90 -1.15 2.26
C TYR A 98 -12.75 -0.02 1.24
N ASN A 99 -11.94 1.01 1.57
CA ASN A 99 -11.71 2.14 0.70
C ASN A 99 -11.00 1.73 -0.60
N LYS A 100 -9.96 0.88 -0.53
CA LYS A 100 -9.27 0.38 -1.72
C LYS A 100 -10.21 -0.45 -2.59
N ARG A 101 -11.00 -1.34 -2.01
CA ARG A 101 -12.01 -2.13 -2.72
C ARG A 101 -13.06 -1.24 -3.38
N LYS A 102 -13.58 -0.23 -2.67
CA LYS A 102 -14.57 0.72 -3.20
C LYS A 102 -13.98 1.49 -4.39
N ASP A 103 -12.73 1.92 -4.29
CA ASP A 103 -12.06 2.63 -5.37
C ASP A 103 -11.93 1.77 -6.63
N TRP A 104 -11.58 0.48 -6.47
CA TRP A 104 -11.50 -0.48 -7.58
C TRP A 104 -12.84 -0.89 -8.18
N SER A 105 -13.94 -0.67 -7.47
CA SER A 105 -15.30 -0.91 -8.00
C SER A 105 -15.83 0.23 -8.87
N LYS A 106 -15.11 1.36 -8.96
CA LYS A 106 -15.51 2.51 -9.78
C LYS A 106 -15.33 2.21 -11.27
N LYS A 107 -16.11 2.90 -12.11
CA LYS A 107 -15.94 2.91 -13.58
C LYS A 107 -14.53 3.36 -13.99
N TYR A 108 -13.93 4.27 -13.22
CA TYR A 108 -12.56 4.75 -13.39
C TYR A 108 -11.83 4.62 -12.04
N PRO A 109 -11.26 3.44 -11.75
CA PRO A 109 -10.55 3.20 -10.50
C PRO A 109 -9.22 3.98 -10.49
N ARG A 110 -8.82 4.50 -9.32
CA ARG A 110 -7.50 5.14 -9.17
C ARG A 110 -6.49 4.02 -8.99
N HIS A 111 -5.76 3.72 -10.06
CA HIS A 111 -4.60 2.86 -9.99
C HIS A 111 -3.45 3.64 -9.36
N TYR A 112 -3.26 3.49 -8.05
CA TYR A 112 -2.00 3.83 -7.40
C TYR A 112 -0.95 2.83 -7.92
N GLY A 113 -0.35 3.10 -9.09
CA GLY A 113 0.73 2.25 -9.62
C GLY A 113 0.93 2.17 -11.13
N GLY A 114 -0.01 2.65 -11.96
CA GLY A 114 0.06 2.46 -13.41
C GLY A 114 -0.94 1.43 -13.93
N ASN A 115 -1.23 1.53 -15.22
CA ASN A 115 -2.34 0.89 -15.92
C ASN A 115 -2.34 -0.65 -15.80
N PRO A 116 -3.46 -1.31 -15.42
CA PRO A 116 -3.58 -2.78 -15.46
C PRO A 116 -3.76 -3.34 -16.88
N TYR A 117 -3.81 -2.48 -17.90
CA TYR A 117 -3.97 -2.85 -19.32
C TYR A 117 -2.71 -2.59 -20.17
N LEU A 118 -1.53 -2.55 -19.54
CA LEU A 118 -0.23 -2.51 -20.23
C LEU A 118 0.68 -3.65 -19.76
#